data_AF-B0CBF5-F1
#
_entry.id   AF-B0CBF5-F1
#
_cell.length_a   1.000
_cell.length_b   1.000
_cell.length_c   1.000
_cell.angle_alpha   90.00
_cell.angle_beta   90.00
_cell.angle_gamma   90.00
#
_symmetry.space_group_name_H-M   'P 1'
#
loop_
_entity.id
_entity.type
_entity.pdbx_description
1 polymer ?
#
loop_
_entity_poly.entity_id
_entity_poly.type
_entity_poly.pdbx_seq_one_letter_code
_entity_poly.pdbx_strand_id
1 'polypeptide(L)'
;MNTALYYTLRSRADGNYLAAQPNPEAPQRYLLLFPEHYDALSYLNTHAQAAASKFSVESIGKSQLRGIMDRWQFQGIGMVKDPLIPRIEFMSLAG
;
A
#
# COMPACT_ATOMS: atom_id res chain seq x y z
N MET A 1 10.96 -16.12 15.82
CA MET A 1 9.90 -16.00 14.78
C MET A 1 9.88 -14.56 14.32
N ASN A 2 10.15 -14.28 13.05
CA ASN A 2 10.25 -12.89 12.57
C ASN A 2 8.89 -12.46 12.00
N THR A 3 8.08 -11.78 12.82
CA THR A 3 6.80 -11.22 12.39
C THR A 3 7.09 -9.96 11.57
N ALA A 4 7.41 -10.13 10.29
CA ALA A 4 7.54 -8.98 9.40
C ALA A 4 6.16 -8.31 9.28
N LEU A 5 6.04 -7.12 9.86
CA LEU A 5 4.89 -6.24 9.77
C LEU A 5 5.15 -5.25 8.65
N TYR A 6 4.16 -5.07 7.79
CA TYR A 6 4.13 -3.97 6.83
C TYR A 6 3.00 -3.03 7.22
N TYR A 7 3.09 -1.77 6.79
CA TYR A 7 2.01 -0.80 6.95
C TYR A 7 1.36 -0.51 5.60
N THR A 8 0.07 -0.21 5.60
CA THR A 8 -0.67 0.18 4.39
C THR A 8 -1.72 1.23 4.74
N LEU A 9 -2.31 1.84 3.71
CA LEU A 9 -3.33 2.87 3.86
C LEU A 9 -4.68 2.31 3.41
N ARG A 10 -5.59 2.14 4.36
CA ARG A 10 -6.95 1.67 4.11
C ARG A 10 -7.91 2.85 4.05
N SER A 11 -8.72 2.89 3.00
CA SER A 11 -9.82 3.84 2.85
C SER A 11 -10.89 3.57 3.90
N ARG A 12 -11.30 4.63 4.60
CA ARG A 12 -12.39 4.59 5.58
C ARG A 12 -13.77 4.50 4.92
N ALA A 13 -13.88 4.85 3.63
CA ALA A 13 -15.15 4.92 2.93
C ALA A 13 -15.66 3.54 2.47
N ASP A 14 -14.76 2.72 1.94
CA ASP A 14 -15.09 1.43 1.31
C ASP A 14 -14.22 0.27 1.82
N GLY A 15 -13.25 0.55 2.68
CA GLY A 15 -12.33 -0.45 3.21
C GLY A 15 -11.29 -0.97 2.21
N ASN A 16 -11.20 -0.37 1.02
CA ASN A 16 -10.18 -0.68 0.03
C ASN A 16 -8.82 -0.09 0.43
N TYR A 17 -7.74 -0.43 -0.28
CA TYR A 17 -6.39 0.00 0.05
C TYR A 17 -5.80 0.90 -1.02
N LEU A 18 -4.90 1.79 -0.61
CA LEU A 18 -4.13 2.61 -1.52
C LEU A 18 -3.23 1.71 -2.37
N ALA A 19 -3.28 1.92 -3.69
CA ALA A 19 -2.52 1.14 -4.65
C ALA A 19 -1.86 2.07 -5.66
N ALA A 20 -0.73 1.63 -6.19
CA ALA A 20 -0.07 2.26 -7.32
C ALA A 20 -0.44 1.56 -8.62
N GLN A 21 -0.55 2.35 -9.68
CA GLN A 21 -0.77 1.90 -11.05
C GLN A 21 0.35 2.50 -11.91
N PRO A 22 1.49 1.81 -12.04
CA PRO A 22 2.68 2.35 -12.72
C PRO A 22 2.46 2.54 -14.22
N ASN A 23 1.57 1.76 -14.83
CA ASN A 23 1.13 1.96 -16.20
C ASN A 23 -0.36 2.38 -16.20
N PRO A 24 -0.68 3.64 -16.52
CA PRO A 24 -2.06 4.13 -16.51
C PRO A 24 -2.95 3.47 -17.57
N GLU A 25 -2.37 2.89 -18.63
CA GLU A 25 -3.10 2.21 -19.71
C GLU A 25 -3.39 0.75 -19.38
N ALA A 26 -2.78 0.20 -18.33
CA ALA A 26 -2.89 -1.20 -17.99
C ALA A 26 -3.58 -1.37 -16.62
N PRO A 27 -4.44 -2.39 -16.45
CA PRO A 27 -5.32 -2.48 -15.28
C PRO A 27 -4.60 -2.93 -14.00
N GLN A 28 -3.28 -3.18 -14.03
CA GLN A 28 -2.56 -3.74 -12.89
C GLN A 28 -2.44 -2.72 -11.76
N ARG A 29 -2.86 -3.15 -10.57
CA ARG A 29 -2.80 -2.38 -9.34
C ARG A 29 -1.94 -3.10 -8.32
N TYR A 30 -1.03 -2.36 -7.73
CA TYR A 30 -0.07 -2.86 -6.75
C TYR A 30 -0.38 -2.25 -5.39
N LEU A 31 -0.67 -3.09 -4.39
CA LEU A 31 -0.93 -2.62 -3.03
C LEU A 31 0.29 -1.88 -2.50
N LEU A 32 0.13 -0.63 -2.06
CA LEU A 32 1.23 0.11 -1.46
C LEU A 32 1.48 -0.35 -0.03
N LEU A 33 2.73 -0.72 0.22
CA LEU A 33 3.24 -1.09 1.53
C LEU A 33 4.33 -0.12 1.96
N PHE A 34 4.34 0.18 3.25
CA PHE A 34 5.31 1.02 3.91
C PHE A 34 6.04 0.18 4.95
N PRO A 35 7.37 0.35 5.11
CA PRO A 35 8.12 -0.38 6.11
C PRO A 35 7.75 0.07 7.53
N GLU A 36 7.43 1.35 7.70
CA GLU A 36 7.11 1.95 9.00
C GLU A 36 5.78 2.72 8.98
N HIS A 37 5.14 2.82 10.16
CA HIS A 37 3.88 3.56 10.31
C HIS A 37 4.03 5.04 9.95
N TYR A 38 5.14 5.66 10.37
CA TYR A 38 5.38 7.07 10.11
C TYR A 38 5.65 7.33 8.61
N ASP A 39 6.20 6.38 7.86
CA ASP A 39 6.38 6.51 6.40
C ASP A 39 5.04 6.59 5.68
N ALA A 40 4.06 5.78 6.09
CA ALA A 40 2.70 5.84 5.56
C ALA A 40 2.03 7.20 5.81
N LEU A 41 2.20 7.74 7.02
CA LEU A 41 1.69 9.07 7.36
C LEU A 41 2.39 10.18 6.57
N SER A 42 3.71 10.12 6.47
CA SER A 42 4.51 11.08 5.71
C SER A 42 4.09 11.09 4.24
N TYR A 43 3.96 9.93 3.60
CA TYR A 43 3.52 9.82 2.22
C TYR A 43 2.13 10.43 2.01
N LEU A 44 1.17 10.10 2.87
CA LEU A 44 -0.20 10.60 2.79
C LEU A 44 -0.26 12.13 2.94
N ASN A 45 0.48 12.67 3.91
CA ASN A 45 0.54 14.11 4.15
C ASN A 45 1.22 14.86 3.00
N THR A 46 2.27 14.29 2.40
CA THR A 46 3.00 14.91 1.30
C THR A 46 2.21 14.88 -0.01
N HIS A 47 1.60 13.73 -0.36
CA HIS A 47 1.04 13.52 -1.70
C HIS A 47 -0.48 13.63 -1.78
N ALA A 48 -1.18 13.52 -0.64
CA ALA A 48 -2.63 13.44 -0.62
C ALA A 48 -3.25 14.05 0.66
N GLN A 49 -2.70 15.20 1.11
CA GLN A 49 -3.13 15.87 2.34
C GLN A 49 -4.65 16.06 2.43
N ALA A 50 -5.29 16.48 1.34
CA ALA A 50 -6.73 16.69 1.27
C ALA A 50 -7.56 15.40 1.46
N ALA A 51 -6.96 14.23 1.17
CA ALA A 51 -7.57 12.93 1.36
C ALA A 51 -7.09 12.24 2.65
N ALA A 52 -6.19 12.83 3.43
CA ALA A 52 -5.56 12.16 4.57
C ALA A 52 -6.58 11.68 5.63
N SER A 53 -7.60 12.49 5.90
CA SER A 53 -8.71 12.14 6.81
C SER A 53 -9.59 11.00 6.30
N LYS A 54 -9.47 10.60 5.03
CA LYS A 54 -10.21 9.47 4.42
C LYS A 54 -9.46 8.15 4.53
N PHE A 55 -8.21 8.14 4.96
CA PHE A 55 -7.40 6.93 5.12
C PHE A 55 -7.01 6.69 6.58
N SER A 56 -6.91 5.42 6.94
CA SER A 56 -6.27 4.93 8.17
C SER A 56 -5.04 4.12 7.84
N VAL A 57 -3.99 4.27 8.63
CA VAL A 57 -2.81 3.38 8.56
C VAL A 57 -3.15 2.06 9.24
N GLU A 58 -2.91 0.94 8.58
CA GLU A 58 -3.07 -0.40 9.13
C GLU A 58 -1.75 -1.18 9.09
N SER A 59 -1.45 -1.92 10.17
CA SER A 59 -0.36 -2.91 10.19
C SER A 59 -0.88 -4.25 9.69
N ILE A 60 -0.20 -4.84 8.71
CA ILE A 60 -0.55 -6.12 8.13
C ILE A 60 0.60 -7.12 8.25
N GLY A 61 0.28 -8.32 8.72
CA GLY A 61 1.20 -9.45 8.70
C GLY A 61 1.25 -10.12 7.32
N LYS A 62 2.32 -10.86 7.04
CA LYS A 62 2.47 -11.65 5.80
C LYS A 62 1.29 -12.58 5.52
N SER A 63 0.69 -13.19 6.55
CA SER A 63 -0.47 -14.08 6.41
C SER A 63 -1.74 -13.34 5.96
N GLN A 64 -1.93 -12.10 6.39
CA GLN A 64 -3.09 -11.27 6.02
C GLN A 64 -2.93 -10.66 4.62
N LEU A 65 -1.69 -10.40 4.20
CA LEU A 65 -1.37 -9.78 2.92
C LEU A 65 -2.00 -10.53 1.74
N ARG A 66 -1.91 -11.86 1.71
CA ARG A 66 -2.48 -12.65 0.61
C ARG A 66 -4.00 -12.50 0.52
N GLY A 67 -4.71 -12.56 1.65
CA GLY A 67 -6.16 -12.39 1.68
C GLY A 67 -6.61 -10.99 1.23
N ILE A 68 -5.83 -9.95 1.55
CA ILE A 68 -6.08 -8.59 1.07
C ILE A 68 -5.90 -8.52 -0.44
N MET A 69 -4.81 -9.08 -0.96
CA MET A 69 -4.51 -9.09 -2.39
C MET A 69 -5.58 -9.80 -3.20
N ASP A 70 -5.97 -11.01 -2.77
CA ASP A 70 -6.99 -11.80 -3.46
C ASP A 70 -8.36 -11.09 -3.43
N ARG A 71 -8.76 -10.52 -2.28
CA ARG A 71 -10.06 -9.82 -2.14
C ARG A 71 -10.17 -8.61 -3.06
N TRP A 72 -9.09 -7.84 -3.21
CA TRP A 72 -9.09 -6.59 -3.97
C TRP A 72 -8.44 -6.73 -5.36
N GLN A 73 -8.07 -7.95 -5.75
CA GLN A 73 -7.51 -8.29 -7.05
C GLN A 73 -6.24 -7.49 -7.39
N PHE A 74 -5.34 -7.33 -6.41
CA PHE A 74 -4.03 -6.71 -6.63
C PHE A 74 -3.06 -7.68 -7.30
N GLN A 75 -2.30 -7.22 -8.29
CA GLN A 75 -1.35 -8.03 -9.06
C GLN A 75 0.02 -8.15 -8.38
N GLY A 76 0.23 -7.38 -7.31
CA GLY A 76 1.49 -7.34 -6.59
C GLY A 76 1.48 -6.32 -5.47
N ILE A 77 2.66 -6.05 -4.94
CA ILE A 77 2.89 -5.01 -3.94
C ILE A 77 3.87 -3.97 -4.48
N GLY A 78 3.69 -2.72 -4.07
CA GLY A 78 4.64 -1.63 -4.26
C GLY A 78 5.21 -1.26 -2.90
N MET A 79 6.48 -1.58 -2.66
CA MET A 79 7.16 -1.19 -1.43
C MET A 79 7.66 0.25 -1.56
N VAL A 80 7.13 1.15 -0.74
CA VAL A 80 7.59 2.54 -0.68
C VAL A 80 8.93 2.59 0.06
N LYS A 81 9.98 2.99 -0.64
CA LYS A 81 11.35 3.11 -0.10
C LYS A 81 11.68 4.52 0.38
N ASP A 82 10.99 5.51 -0.17
CA ASP A 82 11.09 6.90 0.22
C ASP A 82 9.68 7.51 0.11
N PRO A 83 9.08 7.98 1.23
CA PRO A 83 7.74 8.53 1.22
C PRO A 83 7.67 9.98 0.72
N LEU A 84 8.78 10.72 0.76
CA LEU A 84 8.83 12.13 0.37
C LEU A 84 9.02 12.26 -1.15
N ILE A 85 9.97 11.50 -1.69
CA ILE A 85 10.18 11.32 -3.13
C ILE A 85 9.73 9.89 -3.42
N PRO A 86 8.51 9.67 -3.94
CA PRO A 86 7.84 8.36 -3.92
C PRO A 86 8.56 7.31 -4.79
N ARG A 87 9.64 6.74 -4.24
CA ARG A 87 10.43 5.69 -4.85
C ARG A 87 9.81 4.36 -4.46
N ILE A 88 9.18 3.71 -5.43
CA ILE A 88 8.41 2.49 -5.20
C ILE A 88 9.11 1.32 -5.90
N GLU A 89 9.40 0.27 -5.14
CA GLU A 89 9.85 -1.01 -5.68
C GLU A 89 8.65 -1.93 -5.87
N PHE A 90 8.34 -2.24 -7.13
CA PHE A 90 7.24 -3.12 -7.48
C PHE A 90 7.69 -4.57 -7.48
N MET A 91 6.91 -5.42 -6.82
CA MET A 91 7.09 -6.87 -6.82
C MET A 91 5.77 -7.51 -7.23
N SER A 92 5.78 -8.19 -8.37
CA SER A 92 4.66 -9.03 -8.78
C SER A 92 4.68 -10.30 -7.94
N LEU A 93 3.52 -10.68 -7.42
CA LEU A 93 3.31 -12.05 -6.99
C LEU A 93 2.98 -12.84 -8.26
N ALA A 94 4.02 -13.18 -9.03
CA ALA A 94 3.89 -14.21 -10.05
C ALA A 94 3.45 -15.50 -9.33
N GLY A 95 2.36 -16.10 -9.82
CA GLY A 95 1.62 -17.19 -9.18
C GLY A 95 2.43 -18.44 -8.87
#